data_AF-F4MWE4-F1
#
_entry.id   AF-F4MWE4-F1
#
_cell.length_a   1.000
_cell.length_b   1.000
_cell.length_c   1.000
_cell.angle_alpha   90.00
_cell.angle_beta   90.00
_cell.angle_gamma   90.00
#
_symmetry.space_group_name_H-M   'P 1'
#
loop_
_entity.id
_entity.type
_entity.pdbx_description
1 polymer ?
#
loop_
_entity_poly.entity_id
_entity_poly.type
_entity_poly.pdbx_seq_one_letter_code
_entity_poly.pdbx_strand_id
1 'polypeptide(L)'
;MIALNVGLEFDIYGHANSTHVAGTELVNGIGGSADFERNAYLSIFMAPSIVKGGKVSTIVPMCTHVDHSEHSVKVIVTEQGVADLRGLSPIQRAVAIINNCAHPMYRDYLYQYLAQAKGGHLHHDLTQAFRLHQNLFEYGSMLAP
;
A
#
# COMPACT_ATOMS: atom_id res chain seq x y z
N MET A 1 5.66 -22.57 6.72
CA MET A 1 6.52 -21.66 5.93
C MET A 1 6.17 -20.22 6.27
N ILE A 2 7.17 -19.35 6.36
CA ILE A 2 7.02 -17.90 6.50
C ILE A 2 7.48 -17.29 5.17
N ALA A 3 6.63 -16.51 4.51
CA ALA A 3 6.96 -15.81 3.28
C ALA A 3 7.38 -14.38 3.59
N LEU A 4 8.47 -13.92 2.98
CA LEU A 4 8.96 -12.56 3.06
C LEU A 4 9.20 -12.07 1.63
N ASN A 5 8.48 -11.04 1.22
CA ASN A 5 8.55 -10.47 -0.13
C ASN A 5 8.67 -8.94 -0.08
N VAL A 6 9.20 -8.37 -1.17
CA VAL A 6 9.29 -6.92 -1.35
C VAL A 6 8.16 -6.44 -2.24
N GLY A 7 7.47 -5.38 -1.84
CA GLY A 7 6.46 -4.71 -2.65
C GLY A 7 6.97 -3.39 -3.24
N LEU A 8 6.36 -2.95 -4.34
CA LEU A 8 6.53 -1.61 -4.90
C LEU A 8 5.66 -0.59 -4.15
N GLU A 9 4.41 -0.95 -3.89
CA GLU A 9 3.46 -0.15 -3.11
C GLU A 9 2.41 -1.06 -2.45
N PHE A 10 1.83 -0.56 -1.38
CA PHE A 10 0.75 -1.16 -0.62
C PHE A 10 -0.35 -0.13 -0.43
N ASP A 11 -1.59 -0.56 -0.50
CA ASP A 11 -2.68 0.33 -0.14
C ASP A 11 -3.03 0.24 1.35
N ILE A 12 -3.78 1.23 1.82
CA ILE A 12 -4.26 1.27 3.21
C ILE A 12 -5.16 0.09 3.56
N TYR A 13 -5.65 -0.68 2.60
CA TYR A 13 -6.44 -1.88 2.86
C TYR A 13 -5.59 -3.16 2.87
N GLY A 14 -4.31 -3.06 2.55
CA GLY A 14 -3.35 -4.15 2.58
C GLY A 14 -3.32 -4.99 1.31
N HIS A 15 -3.72 -4.44 0.17
CA HIS A 15 -3.33 -4.99 -1.12
C HIS A 15 -1.87 -4.63 -1.41
N ALA A 16 -1.18 -5.47 -2.18
CA ALA A 16 0.20 -5.24 -2.58
C ALA A 16 0.35 -5.26 -4.10
N ASN A 17 1.15 -4.32 -4.59
CA ASN A 17 1.70 -4.26 -5.94
C ASN A 17 3.18 -4.64 -5.85
N SER A 18 3.61 -5.64 -6.63
CA SER A 18 5.01 -6.07 -6.71
C SER A 18 5.58 -5.94 -8.12
N THR A 19 4.78 -5.49 -9.11
CA THR A 19 5.12 -5.64 -10.53
C THR A 19 5.08 -4.37 -11.36
N HIS A 20 4.09 -3.49 -11.18
CA HIS A 20 3.83 -2.38 -12.12
C HIS A 20 4.06 -1.02 -11.46
N VAL A 21 4.99 -0.22 -11.97
CA VAL A 21 5.10 1.19 -11.59
C VAL A 21 3.92 1.95 -12.20
N ALA A 22 3.15 2.61 -11.34
CA ALA A 22 1.96 3.39 -11.72
C ALA A 22 0.95 2.60 -12.59
N GLY A 23 0.88 1.29 -12.39
CA GLY A 23 -0.12 0.42 -13.02
C GLY A 23 0.18 -0.03 -14.45
N THR A 24 1.23 0.49 -15.09
CA THR A 24 1.50 0.22 -16.52
C THR A 24 2.90 -0.31 -16.79
N GLU A 25 3.93 0.20 -16.10
CA GLU A 25 5.32 -0.13 -16.41
C GLU A 25 5.77 -1.36 -15.61
N LEU A 26 5.96 -2.48 -16.31
CA LEU A 26 6.47 -3.71 -15.70
C LEU A 26 7.91 -3.54 -15.23
N VAL A 27 8.18 -3.90 -13.96
CA VAL A 27 9.54 -3.92 -13.41
C VAL A 27 10.24 -5.24 -13.71
N ASN A 28 9.76 -6.34 -13.12
CA ASN A 28 10.36 -7.67 -13.26
C ASN A 28 9.32 -8.78 -13.49
N GLY A 29 8.10 -8.63 -12.96
CA GLY A 29 7.05 -9.66 -12.96
C GLY A 29 6.80 -10.27 -11.59
N ILE A 30 5.66 -10.94 -11.43
CA ILE A 30 5.16 -11.42 -10.12
C ILE A 30 6.06 -12.51 -9.50
N GLY A 31 6.74 -13.29 -10.35
CA GLY A 31 7.58 -14.41 -9.93
C GLY A 31 6.79 -15.43 -9.09
N GLY A 32 7.44 -16.01 -8.08
CA GLY A 32 6.80 -16.94 -7.14
C GLY A 32 6.11 -16.26 -5.95
N SER A 33 6.07 -14.92 -5.90
CA SER A 33 5.56 -14.20 -4.72
C SER A 33 4.12 -14.62 -4.38
N ALA A 34 3.26 -14.83 -5.38
CA ALA A 34 1.88 -15.26 -5.17
C ALA A 34 1.78 -16.68 -4.62
N ASP A 35 2.63 -17.60 -5.08
CA ASP A 35 2.69 -18.98 -4.60
C ASP A 35 3.03 -19.03 -3.10
N PHE A 36 3.98 -18.21 -2.68
CA PHE A 36 4.43 -18.12 -1.29
C PHE A 36 3.44 -17.34 -0.42
N GLU A 37 3.04 -16.14 -0.81
CA GLU A 37 2.18 -15.27 0.00
C GLU A 37 0.81 -15.90 0.28
N ARG A 38 0.19 -16.53 -0.71
CA ARG A 38 -1.13 -17.13 -0.56
C ARG A 38 -1.13 -18.33 0.39
N ASN A 39 -0.06 -19.13 0.37
CA ASN A 39 0.00 -20.43 1.05
C ASN A 39 0.82 -20.40 2.34
N ALA A 40 1.54 -19.32 2.63
CA ALA A 40 2.35 -19.23 3.84
C ALA A 40 1.51 -19.14 5.12
N TYR A 41 2.04 -19.72 6.20
CA TYR A 41 1.45 -19.60 7.52
C TYR A 41 1.44 -18.13 7.97
N LEU A 42 2.55 -17.43 7.70
CA LEU A 42 2.68 -15.98 7.87
C LEU A 42 3.31 -15.40 6.60
N SER A 43 2.67 -14.37 6.06
CA SER A 43 3.00 -13.75 4.78
C SER A 43 3.29 -12.27 5.06
N ILE A 44 4.51 -11.84 4.69
CA ILE A 44 5.09 -10.57 5.13
C ILE A 44 5.59 -9.84 3.90
N PHE A 45 5.03 -8.66 3.69
CA PHE A 45 5.52 -7.71 2.71
C PHE A 45 6.37 -6.63 3.37
N MET A 46 7.42 -6.21 2.67
CA MET A 46 8.27 -5.11 3.11
C MET A 46 8.59 -4.12 1.99
N ALA A 47 8.71 -2.85 2.35
CA ALA A 47 9.26 -1.80 1.49
C ALA A 47 9.74 -0.63 2.36
N PRO A 48 10.65 0.24 1.87
CA PRO A 48 10.82 1.57 2.44
C PRO A 48 9.47 2.32 2.41
N SER A 49 9.13 3.14 3.40
CA SER A 49 7.84 3.87 3.41
C SER A 49 7.76 5.01 2.38
N ILE A 50 8.92 5.45 1.90
CA ILE A 50 9.11 6.42 0.82
C ILE A 50 10.29 6.06 -0.06
N VAL A 51 10.25 6.50 -1.31
CA VAL A 51 11.37 6.41 -2.27
C VAL A 51 11.57 7.74 -3.00
N LYS A 52 12.61 7.83 -3.84
CA LYS A 52 12.96 9.04 -4.63
C LYS A 52 13.09 10.30 -3.78
N GLY A 53 13.69 10.18 -2.58
CA GLY A 53 13.92 11.30 -1.67
C GLY A 53 12.63 11.87 -1.05
N GLY A 54 11.63 11.02 -0.82
CA GLY A 54 10.35 11.44 -0.20
C GLY A 54 9.26 11.85 -1.20
N LYS A 55 9.59 11.90 -2.50
CA LYS A 55 8.65 12.28 -3.58
C LYS A 55 7.57 11.23 -3.87
N VAL A 56 7.82 9.98 -3.46
CA VAL A 56 6.91 8.84 -3.70
C VAL A 56 6.72 8.12 -2.38
N SER A 57 5.48 7.91 -1.97
CA SER A 57 5.14 6.98 -0.88
C SER A 57 4.91 5.58 -1.42
N THR A 58 5.26 4.59 -0.63
CA THR A 58 4.89 3.19 -0.88
C THR A 58 3.59 2.80 -0.18
N ILE A 59 3.02 3.66 0.69
CA ILE A 59 1.69 3.49 1.24
C ILE A 59 0.73 4.47 0.55
N VAL A 60 -0.24 3.94 -0.18
CA VAL A 60 -1.14 4.72 -1.04
C VAL A 60 -2.62 4.48 -0.69
N PRO A 61 -3.55 5.35 -1.11
CA PRO A 61 -4.98 5.09 -0.92
C PRO A 61 -5.47 3.81 -1.60
N MET A 62 -5.01 3.56 -2.82
CA MET A 62 -5.32 2.37 -3.63
C MET A 62 -4.10 2.02 -4.49
N CYS A 63 -3.75 0.74 -4.57
CA CYS A 63 -2.68 0.30 -5.45
C CYS A 63 -3.10 0.48 -6.91
N THR A 64 -2.19 0.96 -7.74
CA THR A 64 -2.41 1.10 -9.19
C THR A 64 -2.45 -0.24 -9.92
N HIS A 65 -1.86 -1.27 -9.33
CA HIS A 65 -1.96 -2.66 -9.75
C HIS A 65 -2.01 -3.56 -8.52
N VAL A 66 -2.76 -4.65 -8.56
CA VAL A 66 -2.89 -5.57 -7.42
C VAL A 66 -2.40 -6.94 -7.83
N ASP A 67 -1.22 -7.32 -7.33
CA ASP A 67 -0.69 -8.68 -7.43
C ASP A 67 -1.19 -9.56 -6.29
N HIS A 68 -1.31 -8.98 -5.09
CA HIS A 68 -1.74 -9.68 -3.89
C HIS A 68 -2.88 -8.95 -3.23
N SER A 69 -4.01 -9.64 -3.08
CA SER A 69 -5.16 -9.08 -2.38
C SER A 69 -4.92 -9.01 -0.87
N GLU A 70 -5.73 -8.18 -0.23
CA GLU A 70 -5.82 -8.02 1.20
C GLU A 70 -6.04 -9.34 1.95
N HIS A 71 -6.59 -10.38 1.32
CA HIS A 71 -6.76 -11.71 1.91
C HIS A 71 -5.47 -12.53 2.02
N SER A 72 -4.45 -12.19 1.24
CA SER A 72 -3.18 -12.92 1.19
C SER A 72 -2.08 -12.22 1.99
N VAL A 73 -2.17 -10.90 2.18
CA VAL A 73 -1.19 -10.10 2.92
C VAL A 73 -1.52 -10.07 4.41
N LYS A 74 -0.67 -10.66 5.25
CA LYS A 74 -0.88 -10.73 6.72
C LYS A 74 -0.12 -9.65 7.48
N VAL A 75 1.07 -9.27 7.02
CA VAL A 75 1.91 -8.26 7.69
C VAL A 75 2.56 -7.36 6.65
N ILE A 76 2.60 -6.06 6.95
CA ILE A 76 3.38 -5.07 6.18
C ILE A 76 4.45 -4.48 7.10
N VAL A 77 5.66 -4.31 6.58
CA VAL A 77 6.82 -3.76 7.31
C VAL A 77 7.45 -2.63 6.50
N THR A 78 7.71 -1.51 7.16
CA THR A 78 8.56 -0.43 6.64
C THR A 78 9.56 -0.01 7.70
N GLU A 79 10.46 0.93 7.41
CA GLU A 79 11.33 1.51 8.42
C GLU A 79 10.59 2.32 9.50
N GLN A 80 9.29 2.56 9.32
CA GLN A 80 8.43 3.23 10.31
C GLN A 80 7.89 2.27 11.38
N GLY A 81 7.86 0.96 11.09
CA GLY A 81 7.27 -0.05 11.98
C GLY A 81 6.60 -1.20 11.25
N VAL A 82 5.76 -1.93 12.00
CA VAL A 82 5.10 -3.17 11.57
C VAL A 82 3.60 -3.05 11.73
N ALA A 83 2.85 -3.34 10.67
CA ALA A 83 1.39 -3.48 10.71
C ALA A 83 1.00 -4.96 10.58
N ASP A 84 0.53 -5.55 11.68
CA ASP A 84 -0.08 -6.89 11.69
C ASP A 84 -1.57 -6.78 11.34
N LEU A 85 -1.98 -7.40 10.23
CA LEU A 85 -3.30 -7.24 9.65
C LEU A 85 -4.24 -8.41 9.97
N ARG A 86 -3.75 -9.42 10.70
CA ARG A 86 -4.52 -10.64 10.98
C ARG A 86 -5.73 -10.32 11.87
N GLY A 87 -6.90 -10.77 11.43
CA GLY A 87 -8.16 -10.58 12.16
C GLY A 87 -8.70 -9.15 12.14
N LEU A 88 -8.08 -8.22 11.40
CA LEU A 88 -8.51 -6.85 11.30
C LEU A 88 -9.54 -6.66 10.17
N SER A 89 -10.59 -5.90 10.44
CA SER A 89 -11.49 -5.38 9.39
C SER A 89 -10.77 -4.34 8.52
N PRO A 90 -11.28 -4.00 7.32
CA PRO A 90 -10.55 -3.09 6.42
C PRO A 90 -10.22 -1.72 7.03
N ILE A 91 -11.11 -1.14 7.83
CA ILE A 91 -10.84 0.14 8.51
C ILE A 91 -9.77 -0.02 9.60
N GLN A 92 -9.79 -1.13 10.33
CA GLN A 92 -8.74 -1.43 11.31
C GLN A 92 -7.38 -1.62 10.62
N ARG A 93 -7.35 -2.24 9.42
CA ARG A 93 -6.15 -2.36 8.60
C ARG A 93 -5.65 -1.01 8.12
N ALA A 94 -6.53 -0.14 7.62
CA ALA A 94 -6.16 1.22 7.22
C ALA A 94 -5.53 1.99 8.36
N VAL A 95 -6.14 1.99 9.54
CA VAL A 95 -5.58 2.65 10.72
C VAL A 95 -4.24 2.03 11.12
N ALA A 96 -4.10 0.70 11.10
CA ALA A 96 -2.86 0.02 11.45
C ALA A 96 -1.72 0.33 10.46
N ILE A 97 -2.00 0.28 9.15
CA ILE A 97 -1.02 0.54 8.09
C ILE A 97 -0.58 2.01 8.11
N ILE A 98 -1.53 2.95 8.22
CA ILE A 98 -1.21 4.39 8.28
C ILE A 98 -0.35 4.71 9.51
N ASN A 99 -0.70 4.19 10.69
CA ASN A 99 0.05 4.48 11.92
C ASN A 99 1.44 3.87 11.95
N ASN A 100 1.57 2.62 11.49
CA ASN A 100 2.78 1.84 11.71
C ASN A 100 3.70 1.75 10.49
N CYS A 101 3.19 1.97 9.28
CA CYS A 101 3.96 1.74 8.05
C CYS A 101 4.10 2.99 7.17
N ALA A 102 3.12 3.89 7.16
CA ALA A 102 3.22 5.11 6.36
C ALA A 102 4.25 6.09 6.92
N HIS A 103 5.01 6.73 6.02
CA HIS A 103 5.94 7.80 6.38
C HIS A 103 5.19 8.99 7.00
N PRO A 104 5.72 9.67 8.04
CA PRO A 104 5.06 10.80 8.69
C PRO A 104 4.55 11.88 7.73
N MET A 105 5.28 12.15 6.64
CA MET A 105 4.87 13.12 5.61
C MET A 105 3.54 12.79 4.92
N TYR A 106 3.16 11.52 4.84
CA TYR A 106 2.00 11.05 4.08
C TYR A 106 0.81 10.67 4.97
N ARG A 107 1.00 10.53 6.30
CA ARG A 107 -0.05 10.08 7.23
C ARG A 107 -1.27 10.98 7.20
N ASP A 108 -1.06 12.30 7.24
CA ASP A 108 -2.15 13.28 7.25
C ASP A 108 -2.99 13.18 5.97
N TYR A 109 -2.34 13.05 4.81
CA TYR A 109 -3.02 12.84 3.53
C TYR A 109 -3.87 11.56 3.54
N LEU A 110 -3.30 10.44 4.01
CA LEU A 110 -3.99 9.15 4.04
C LEU A 110 -5.19 9.16 4.99
N TYR A 111 -5.08 9.84 6.14
CA TYR A 111 -6.21 10.03 7.06
C TYR A 111 -7.29 10.93 6.47
N GLN A 112 -6.91 12.00 5.77
CA GLN A 112 -7.86 12.87 5.08
C GLN A 112 -8.61 12.10 3.99
N TYR A 113 -7.91 11.29 3.19
CA TYR A 113 -8.53 10.40 2.21
C TYR A 113 -9.55 9.47 2.87
N LEU A 114 -9.17 8.77 3.95
CA LEU A 114 -10.03 7.83 4.66
C LEU A 114 -11.28 8.50 5.27
N ALA A 115 -11.14 9.75 5.73
CA ALA A 115 -12.23 10.51 6.34
C ALA A 115 -13.21 11.11 5.30
N GLN A 116 -12.71 11.47 4.12
CA GLN A 116 -13.52 12.09 3.05
C GLN A 116 -14.21 11.04 2.16
N ALA A 117 -13.63 9.85 2.04
CA ALA A 117 -14.17 8.77 1.24
C ALA A 117 -15.55 8.32 1.74
N LYS A 118 -16.40 7.88 0.81
CA LYS A 118 -17.74 7.40 1.12
C LYS A 118 -17.67 6.19 2.06
N GLY A 119 -18.50 6.21 3.11
CA GLY A 119 -18.59 5.11 4.07
C GLY A 119 -19.05 3.78 3.45
N GLY A 120 -18.72 2.68 4.12
CA GLY A 120 -19.01 1.31 3.69
C GLY A 120 -18.09 0.31 4.37
N HIS A 121 -18.01 -0.91 3.85
CA HIS A 121 -17.01 -1.88 4.34
C HIS A 121 -15.57 -1.42 4.04
N LEU A 122 -15.39 -0.74 2.90
CA LEU A 122 -14.18 -0.07 2.46
C LEU A 122 -14.51 1.39 2.15
N HIS A 123 -13.67 2.31 2.60
CA HIS A 123 -13.84 3.74 2.36
C HIS A 123 -13.01 4.16 1.15
N HIS A 124 -13.64 4.24 -0.02
CA HIS A 124 -12.99 4.76 -1.23
C HIS A 124 -13.73 5.95 -1.82
N ASP A 125 -12.95 6.93 -2.26
CA ASP A 125 -13.36 7.92 -3.24
C ASP A 125 -12.71 7.57 -4.58
N LEU A 126 -13.52 7.12 -5.54
CA LEU A 126 -13.06 6.72 -6.87
C LEU A 126 -12.51 7.89 -7.69
N THR A 127 -12.90 9.13 -7.37
CA THR A 127 -12.40 10.33 -8.05
C THR A 127 -10.99 10.70 -7.58
N GLN A 128 -10.62 10.29 -6.36
CA GLN A 128 -9.35 10.65 -5.73
C GLN A 128 -8.42 9.46 -5.46
N ALA A 129 -8.84 8.22 -5.72
CA ALA A 129 -8.09 7.00 -5.37
C ALA A 129 -6.64 7.00 -5.89
N PHE A 130 -6.42 7.56 -7.08
CA PHE A 130 -5.11 7.63 -7.73
C PHE A 130 -4.52 9.05 -7.76
N ARG A 131 -4.99 9.96 -6.90
CA ARG A 131 -4.56 11.37 -6.92
C ARG A 131 -3.07 11.52 -6.61
N LEU A 132 -2.50 10.70 -5.72
CA LEU A 132 -1.05 10.69 -5.47
C LEU A 132 -0.25 10.35 -6.75
N HIS A 133 -0.68 9.34 -7.50
CA HIS A 133 -0.02 8.95 -8.75
C HIS A 133 -0.17 10.02 -9.84
N GLN A 134 -1.35 10.64 -9.95
CA GLN A 134 -1.55 11.79 -10.84
C GLN A 134 -0.61 12.95 -10.50
N ASN A 135 -0.52 13.30 -9.21
CA ASN A 135 0.38 14.35 -8.73
C ASN A 135 1.85 14.04 -9.05
N LEU A 136 2.26 12.77 -8.93
CA LEU A 136 3.61 12.35 -9.29
C LEU A 136 3.90 12.59 -10.78
N PHE A 137 2.93 12.33 -11.67
CA PHE A 137 3.09 12.57 -13.10
C PHE A 137 3.07 14.07 -13.47
N GLU A 138 2.17 14.84 -12.86
CA GLU A 138 2.00 16.26 -13.15
C GLU A 138 3.12 17.12 -12.57
N TYR A 139 3.55 16.84 -11.34
CA TYR A 139 4.42 17.71 -10.55
C TYR A 139 5.73 17.05 -10.09
N GLY A 140 5.92 15.76 -10.37
CA GLY A 140 7.11 15.03 -9.95
C GLY A 140 7.16 14.69 -8.46
N SER A 141 6.05 14.85 -7.73
CA SER A 141 5.91 14.50 -6.30
C SER A 141 4.47 14.16 -5.97
N MET A 142 4.26 13.13 -5.14
CA MET A 142 2.92 12.68 -4.73
C MET A 142 2.18 13.70 -3.83
N LEU A 143 2.91 14.43 -2.97
CA LEU A 143 2.35 15.49 -2.10
C LEU A 143 2.36 16.88 -2.74
N ALA A 144 2.30 16.94 -4.07
CA ALA A 144 2.18 18.22 -4.77
C ALA A 144 0.86 18.94 -4.41
N PRO A 145 0.84 20.29 -4.45
CA PRO A 145 -0.30 21.12 -4.06
C PRO A 145 -1.58 20.87 -4.87
#